data_AF-A0AAE0DNW1-F1
#
_entry.id   AF-A0AAE0DNW1-F1
#
_cell.length_a   1.000
_cell.length_b   1.000
_cell.length_c   1.000
_cell.angle_alpha   90.00
_cell.angle_beta   90.00
_cell.angle_gamma   90.00
#
_symmetry.space_group_name_H-M   'P 1'
#
loop_
_entity.id
_entity.type
_entity.pdbx_description
1 polymer ?
#
loop_
_entity_poly.entity_id
_entity_poly.type
_entity_poly.pdbx_seq_one_letter_code
_entity_poly.pdbx_strand_id
1 'polypeptide(L)'
;MDRNAFAILCDLLKTRGGLLDDGNVTIEEQVATFVNILAHHNKNRSLVRQLVDMSIEFCRALLRLEDVLFVKPTPVPDDCTDSRWRWFKGCLGALDGTYIEVTVPESDKPRGTRYHLQEWADFDRAPRNHEEYFNMKHSQARNIIERCFGLLKKRWAILRSPSFYPIRFQGRMIIACALLHNFIRMYMDVDPEEYTPVTLDDLPIGEDVPNELESIDVVEGSDEWSQWRDDLASEMFDAWR
;
A
#
# COMPACT_ATOMS: atom_id res chain seq x y z
N MET A 1 -1.17 -18.69 2.74
CA MET A 1 -0.63 -19.31 1.52
C MET A 1 -1.01 -20.78 1.55
N ASP A 2 -1.54 -21.35 0.47
CA ASP A 2 -1.85 -22.78 0.42
C ASP A 2 -0.58 -23.64 0.15
N ARG A 3 -0.72 -24.97 0.21
CA ARG A 3 0.40 -25.90 0.06
C ARG A 3 1.00 -25.90 -1.35
N ASN A 4 0.20 -25.68 -2.39
CA ASN A 4 0.68 -25.69 -3.77
C ASN A 4 1.51 -24.43 -4.05
N ALA A 5 0.97 -23.26 -3.68
CA ALA A 5 1.69 -22.00 -3.77
C ALA A 5 2.98 -22.03 -2.93
N PHE A 6 2.97 -22.65 -1.75
CA PHE A 6 4.18 -22.82 -0.95
C PHE A 6 5.26 -23.66 -1.66
N ALA A 7 4.88 -24.79 -2.26
CA ALA A 7 5.81 -25.63 -3.02
C ALA A 7 6.40 -24.90 -4.23
N ILE A 8 5.57 -24.15 -4.96
CA ILE A 8 6.02 -23.32 -6.10
C ILE A 8 6.99 -22.23 -5.62
N LEU A 9 6.72 -21.58 -4.49
CA LEU A 9 7.61 -20.57 -3.93
C LEU A 9 9.00 -21.16 -3.59
N CYS A 10 9.03 -22.34 -2.96
CA CYS A 10 10.27 -23.03 -2.64
C CYS A 10 11.08 -23.36 -3.89
N ASP A 11 10.43 -23.90 -4.93
CA ASP A 11 11.09 -24.19 -6.21
C ASP A 11 11.60 -22.92 -6.91
N LEU A 12 10.82 -21.85 -6.91
CA LEU A 12 11.20 -20.56 -7.50
C LEU A 12 12.42 -19.95 -6.80
N LEU A 13 12.44 -19.98 -5.46
CA LEU A 13 13.56 -19.49 -4.66
C LEU A 13 14.82 -20.33 -4.84
N LYS A 14 14.66 -21.65 -5.00
CA LYS A 14 15.77 -22.56 -5.28
C LYS A 14 16.34 -22.33 -6.67
N THR A 15 15.50 -22.32 -7.70
CA THR A 15 15.91 -22.31 -9.11
C THR A 15 16.32 -20.94 -9.63
N ARG A 16 15.60 -19.89 -9.24
CA ARG A 16 15.85 -18.50 -9.69
C ARG A 16 16.40 -17.60 -8.60
N GLY A 17 15.94 -17.78 -7.35
CA GLY A 17 16.46 -17.02 -6.21
C GLY A 17 17.88 -17.44 -5.81
N GLY A 18 18.27 -18.67 -6.12
CA GLY A 18 19.55 -19.26 -5.72
C GLY A 18 19.64 -19.53 -4.22
N LEU A 19 18.51 -19.78 -3.56
CA LEU A 19 18.47 -20.21 -2.16
C LEU A 19 19.04 -21.62 -2.04
N LEU A 20 20.00 -21.81 -1.14
CA LEU A 20 20.70 -23.08 -0.96
C LEU A 20 20.22 -23.77 0.32
N ASP A 21 20.23 -25.10 0.27
CA ASP A 21 20.14 -25.93 1.47
C ASP A 21 21.47 -25.80 2.24
N ASP A 22 21.41 -25.41 3.51
CA ASP A 22 22.61 -25.23 4.35
C ASP A 22 23.03 -26.53 5.06
N GLY A 23 22.32 -27.64 4.80
CA GLY A 23 22.55 -28.97 5.34
C GLY A 23 22.00 -29.18 6.76
N ASN A 24 21.61 -28.10 7.44
CA ASN A 24 20.98 -28.14 8.77
C ASN A 24 19.49 -27.77 8.71
N VAL A 25 19.10 -26.92 7.75
CA VAL A 25 17.76 -26.39 7.55
C VAL A 25 17.42 -26.47 6.06
N THR A 26 16.40 -27.25 5.76
CA THR A 26 15.88 -27.41 4.39
C THR A 26 15.37 -26.07 3.83
N ILE A 27 15.31 -25.94 2.51
CA ILE A 27 14.77 -24.74 1.86
C ILE A 27 13.34 -24.47 2.34
N GLU A 28 12.53 -25.52 2.45
CA GLU A 28 11.15 -25.45 2.93
C GLU A 28 11.09 -24.91 4.36
N GLU A 29 11.97 -25.36 5.27
CA GLU A 29 12.04 -24.85 6.64
C GLU A 29 12.51 -23.38 6.69
N GLN A 30 13.48 -23.00 5.86
CA GLN A 30 13.93 -21.60 5.75
C GLN A 30 12.78 -20.70 5.27
N VAL A 31 12.06 -21.12 4.22
CA VAL A 31 10.92 -20.39 3.65
C VAL A 31 9.79 -20.29 4.68
N ALA A 32 9.42 -21.40 5.32
CA ALA A 32 8.35 -21.44 6.32
C ALA A 32 8.69 -20.55 7.53
N THR A 33 9.93 -20.61 8.02
CA THR A 33 10.39 -19.79 9.13
C THR A 33 10.32 -18.30 8.78
N PHE A 34 10.79 -17.92 7.59
CA PHE A 34 10.76 -16.53 7.16
C PHE A 34 9.34 -16.00 6.96
N VAL A 35 8.47 -16.74 6.28
CA VAL A 35 7.05 -16.36 6.11
C VAL A 35 6.36 -16.22 7.47
N ASN A 36 6.66 -17.10 8.42
CA ASN A 36 6.15 -17.01 9.79
C ASN A 36 6.64 -15.75 10.54
N ILE A 37 7.91 -15.34 10.33
CA ILE A 37 8.45 -14.08 10.88
C ILE A 37 7.68 -12.88 10.31
N LEU A 38 7.47 -12.83 8.99
CA LEU A 38 6.74 -11.74 8.34
C LEU A 38 5.28 -11.66 8.82
N ALA A 39 4.60 -12.82 8.87
CA ALA A 39 3.17 -12.91 9.15
C ALA A 39 2.84 -12.59 10.61
N HIS A 40 3.63 -13.06 11.55
CA HIS A 40 3.31 -12.95 12.99
C HIS A 40 4.13 -11.91 13.74
N HIS A 41 5.09 -11.28 13.07
CA HIS A 41 6.01 -10.32 13.70
C HIS A 41 6.64 -10.89 14.99
N ASN A 42 7.04 -12.16 14.94
CA ASN A 42 7.64 -12.85 16.08
C ASN A 42 9.01 -12.24 16.37
N LYS A 43 9.04 -11.25 17.29
CA LYS A 43 10.24 -10.62 17.86
C LYS A 43 10.94 -11.60 18.80
N ASN A 44 11.38 -12.76 18.31
CA ASN A 44 12.11 -13.75 19.11
C ASN A 44 13.51 -13.21 19.44
N ARG A 45 13.58 -12.37 20.49
CA ARG A 45 14.80 -11.77 21.05
C ARG A 45 15.85 -12.82 21.49
N SER A 46 15.43 -14.07 21.65
CA SER A 46 16.28 -15.20 22.06
C SER A 46 17.03 -15.90 20.93
N LEU A 47 16.68 -15.69 19.65
CA LEU A 47 17.30 -16.38 18.48
C LEU A 47 17.79 -15.40 17.39
N VAL A 48 18.03 -14.15 17.79
CA VAL A 48 18.18 -12.99 16.88
C VAL A 48 19.22 -13.22 15.78
N ARG A 49 20.37 -13.84 16.05
CA ARG A 49 21.46 -13.90 15.05
C ARG A 49 21.16 -14.88 13.92
N GLN A 50 20.76 -16.11 14.23
CA GLN A 50 20.44 -17.12 13.21
C GLN A 50 19.20 -16.73 12.38
N LEU A 51 18.19 -16.13 13.03
CA LEU A 51 17.00 -15.65 12.32
C LEU A 51 17.31 -14.44 11.44
N VAL A 52 18.21 -13.54 11.86
CA VAL A 52 18.69 -12.42 11.03
C VAL A 52 19.42 -12.94 9.80
N ASP A 53 20.38 -13.85 9.96
CA ASP A 53 21.19 -14.35 8.85
C ASP A 53 20.33 -15.11 7.82
N MET A 54 19.42 -15.98 8.29
CA MET A 54 18.43 -16.63 7.44
C MET A 54 17.52 -15.62 6.72
N SER A 55 17.03 -14.61 7.44
CA SER A 55 16.18 -13.56 6.86
C SER A 55 16.91 -12.74 5.81
N ILE A 56 18.22 -12.52 5.96
CA ILE A 56 19.04 -11.83 4.98
C ILE A 56 19.17 -12.66 3.70
N GLU A 57 19.50 -13.94 3.81
CA GLU A 57 19.63 -14.82 2.64
C GLU A 57 18.31 -15.00 1.91
N PHE A 58 17.21 -15.19 2.64
CA PHE A 58 15.89 -15.26 2.05
C PHE A 58 15.50 -13.96 1.34
N CYS A 59 15.69 -12.80 1.99
CA CYS A 59 15.43 -11.50 1.36
C CYS A 59 16.26 -11.33 0.08
N ARG A 60 17.54 -11.75 0.08
CA ARG A 60 18.38 -11.71 -1.13
C ARG A 60 17.82 -12.61 -2.23
N ALA A 61 17.45 -13.85 -1.90
CA ALA A 61 16.88 -14.79 -2.86
C ALA A 61 15.56 -14.29 -3.44
N LEU A 62 14.68 -13.73 -2.61
CA LEU A 62 13.40 -13.19 -3.05
C LEU A 62 13.56 -11.91 -3.89
N LEU A 63 14.49 -11.02 -3.54
CA LEU A 63 14.80 -9.83 -4.35
C LEU A 63 15.36 -10.18 -5.73
N ARG A 64 16.01 -11.34 -5.89
CA ARG A 64 16.40 -11.84 -7.22
C ARG A 64 15.22 -12.29 -8.09
N LEU A 65 14.03 -12.42 -7.51
CA LEU A 65 12.79 -12.73 -8.20
C LEU A 65 11.99 -11.47 -8.55
N GLU A 66 12.55 -10.28 -8.33
CA GLU A 66 11.87 -9.00 -8.60
C GLU A 66 11.41 -8.90 -10.06
N ASP A 67 12.21 -9.37 -11.02
CA ASP A 67 11.85 -9.37 -12.45
C ASP A 67 10.63 -10.24 -12.76
N VAL A 68 10.34 -11.24 -11.94
CA VAL A 68 9.21 -12.17 -12.09
C VAL A 68 8.00 -11.73 -11.28
N LEU A 69 8.21 -11.30 -10.03
CA LEU A 69 7.15 -11.08 -9.04
C LEU A 69 6.77 -9.61 -8.89
N PHE A 70 7.60 -8.68 -9.35
CA PHE A 70 7.29 -7.26 -9.29
C PHE A 70 6.43 -6.84 -10.47
N VAL A 71 5.18 -6.45 -10.18
CA VAL A 71 4.31 -5.85 -11.18
C VAL A 71 4.79 -4.42 -11.44
N LYS A 72 5.30 -4.16 -12.65
CA LYS A 72 5.71 -2.82 -13.04
C LYS A 72 4.48 -1.90 -13.09
N PRO A 73 4.48 -0.77 -12.37
CA PRO A 73 3.36 0.14 -12.39
C PRO A 73 3.23 0.73 -13.79
N THR A 74 2.02 0.71 -14.33
CA THR A 74 1.69 1.38 -15.60
C THR A 74 0.98 2.69 -15.26
N PRO A 75 1.36 3.82 -15.88
CA PRO A 75 0.63 5.06 -15.71
C PRO A 75 -0.82 4.87 -16.16
N VAL A 76 -1.74 5.63 -15.56
CA VAL A 76 -3.12 5.65 -16.04
C VAL A 76 -3.13 6.08 -17.52
N PRO A 77 -3.69 5.27 -18.44
CA PRO A 77 -3.67 5.60 -19.86
C PRO A 77 -4.71 6.66 -20.22
N ASP A 78 -4.49 7.36 -21.34
CA ASP A 78 -5.36 8.47 -21.77
C ASP A 78 -6.80 8.03 -22.11
N ASP A 79 -6.98 6.78 -22.52
CA ASP A 79 -8.24 6.14 -22.87
C ASP A 79 -8.88 5.38 -21.69
N CYS A 80 -8.39 5.58 -20.45
CA CYS A 80 -8.93 4.92 -19.26
C CYS A 80 -10.43 5.27 -19.07
N THR A 81 -11.27 4.24 -19.07
CA THR A 81 -12.73 4.40 -18.84
C THR A 81 -13.14 4.22 -17.38
N ASP A 82 -12.22 3.80 -16.50
CA ASP A 82 -12.53 3.59 -15.09
C ASP A 82 -12.85 4.92 -14.42
N SER A 83 -14.07 5.05 -13.88
CA SER A 83 -14.59 6.29 -13.29
C SER A 83 -13.80 6.78 -12.06
N ARG A 84 -12.90 5.95 -11.52
CA ARG A 84 -12.03 6.24 -10.38
C ARG A 84 -10.68 6.79 -10.85
N TRP A 85 -10.17 6.29 -11.98
CA TRP A 85 -8.80 6.59 -12.45
C TRP A 85 -8.75 7.52 -13.66
N ARG A 86 -9.81 7.60 -14.49
CA ARG A 86 -9.82 8.32 -15.78
C ARG A 86 -9.37 9.79 -15.74
N TRP A 87 -9.45 10.41 -14.56
CA TRP A 87 -9.08 11.80 -14.32
C TRP A 87 -7.60 11.99 -13.97
N PHE A 88 -6.90 10.92 -13.57
CA PHE A 88 -5.52 10.93 -13.12
C PHE A 88 -4.57 10.38 -14.19
N LYS A 89 -4.77 10.81 -15.45
CA LYS A 89 -3.99 10.35 -16.61
C LYS A 89 -2.49 10.60 -16.39
N GLY A 90 -1.66 9.63 -16.76
CA GLY A 90 -0.21 9.70 -16.57
C GLY A 90 0.26 9.54 -15.12
N CYS A 91 -0.62 9.50 -14.13
CA CYS A 91 -0.22 9.30 -12.73
C CYS A 91 0.27 7.87 -12.47
N LEU A 92 1.31 7.77 -11.64
CA LEU A 92 1.90 6.52 -11.13
C LEU A 92 1.81 6.52 -9.60
N GLY A 93 0.91 5.73 -9.01
CA GLY A 93 0.89 5.53 -7.55
C GLY A 93 0.40 6.73 -6.73
N ALA A 94 0.87 6.83 -5.48
CA ALA A 94 0.22 7.52 -4.37
C ALA A 94 -0.12 9.00 -4.63
N LEU A 95 -1.39 9.33 -4.37
CA LEU A 95 -1.97 10.68 -4.40
C LEU A 95 -1.93 11.27 -2.98
N ASP A 96 -0.74 11.67 -2.51
CA ASP A 96 -0.59 12.34 -1.21
C ASP A 96 -0.12 13.79 -1.40
N GLY A 97 -0.71 14.71 -0.64
CA GLY A 97 -0.41 16.16 -0.71
C GLY A 97 -1.20 16.99 -1.74
N THR A 98 -2.20 16.43 -2.41
CA THR A 98 -2.92 17.09 -3.53
C THR A 98 -4.34 17.60 -3.20
N TYR A 99 -4.77 17.59 -1.94
CA TYR A 99 -6.10 18.09 -1.56
C TYR A 99 -6.25 19.59 -1.78
N ILE A 100 -7.42 20.03 -2.25
CA ILE A 100 -7.82 21.44 -2.24
C ILE A 100 -8.47 21.73 -0.88
N GLU A 101 -7.99 22.75 -0.17
CA GLU A 101 -8.58 23.15 1.11
C GLU A 101 -9.98 23.75 0.86
N VAL A 102 -11.03 23.08 1.33
CA VAL A 102 -12.42 23.55 1.17
C VAL A 102 -12.98 24.03 2.50
N THR A 103 -13.37 25.30 2.57
CA THR A 103 -14.10 25.83 3.73
C THR A 103 -15.60 25.57 3.57
N VAL A 104 -16.11 24.56 4.29
CA VAL A 104 -17.55 24.27 4.33
C VAL A 104 -18.28 25.26 5.27
N PRO A 105 -19.47 25.80 4.92
CA PRO A 105 -20.29 26.60 5.82
C PRO A 105 -20.58 25.87 7.14
N GLU A 106 -20.64 26.61 8.24
CA GLU A 106 -20.68 26.06 9.59
C GLU A 106 -21.95 25.23 9.90
N SER A 107 -23.05 25.50 9.19
CA SER A 107 -24.27 24.68 9.21
C SER A 107 -24.08 23.28 8.61
N ASP A 108 -23.09 23.15 7.71
CA ASP A 108 -22.88 21.99 6.84
C ASP A 108 -21.59 21.25 7.20
N LYS A 109 -20.81 21.74 8.19
CA LYS A 109 -19.62 21.11 8.74
C LYS A 109 -20.02 19.89 9.59
N PRO A 110 -19.73 18.64 9.17
CA PRO A 110 -19.45 17.60 10.14
C PRO A 110 -18.15 18.02 10.86
N ARG A 111 -17.95 17.62 12.11
CA ARG A 111 -16.69 17.95 12.82
C ARG A 111 -15.53 17.27 12.09
N GLY A 112 -14.75 18.04 11.35
CA GLY A 112 -13.66 17.54 10.49
C GLY A 112 -14.01 17.66 9.01
N THR A 113 -13.08 18.15 8.21
CA THR A 113 -13.19 18.31 6.76
C THR A 113 -13.72 17.02 6.09
N ARG A 114 -14.54 17.16 5.05
CA ARG A 114 -15.25 16.04 4.41
C ARG A 114 -14.29 15.13 3.63
N TYR A 115 -13.72 14.14 4.30
CA TYR A 115 -12.75 13.22 3.71
C TYR A 115 -13.31 11.81 3.46
N HIS A 116 -14.43 11.45 4.08
CA HIS A 116 -14.91 10.07 4.09
C HIS A 116 -15.93 9.81 2.98
N LEU A 117 -15.73 8.74 2.20
CA LEU A 117 -16.64 8.35 1.11
C LEU A 117 -18.09 8.16 1.54
N GLN A 118 -18.30 7.81 2.82
CA GLN A 118 -19.63 7.69 3.43
C GLN A 118 -20.39 9.02 3.52
N GLU A 119 -19.68 10.15 3.52
CA GLU A 119 -20.28 11.49 3.56
C GLU A 119 -20.90 11.91 2.23
N TRP A 120 -20.56 11.20 1.14
CA TRP A 120 -21.07 11.44 -0.22
C TRP A 120 -22.19 10.46 -0.62
N ALA A 121 -22.61 9.56 0.28
CA ALA A 121 -23.60 8.52 0.00
C ALA A 121 -25.06 9.03 0.02
N ASP A 122 -25.33 10.16 0.68
CA ASP A 122 -26.65 10.78 0.74
C ASP A 122 -26.88 11.70 -0.47
N PHE A 123 -28.04 11.59 -1.13
CA PHE A 123 -28.40 12.37 -2.34
C PHE A 123 -28.34 13.90 -2.14
N ASP A 124 -28.60 14.39 -0.92
CA ASP A 124 -28.51 15.82 -0.56
C ASP A 124 -27.07 16.34 -0.39
N ARG A 125 -26.06 15.45 -0.56
CA ARG A 125 -24.64 15.74 -0.32
C ARG A 125 -23.77 15.61 -1.57
N ALA A 126 -24.36 15.70 -2.77
CA ALA A 126 -23.60 15.74 -4.00
C ALA A 126 -22.60 16.94 -4.01
N PRO A 127 -21.43 16.79 -4.66
CA PRO A 127 -20.46 17.87 -4.79
C PRO A 127 -21.08 19.15 -5.36
N ARG A 128 -20.86 20.28 -4.68
CA ARG A 128 -21.45 21.58 -5.03
C ARG A 128 -20.54 22.44 -5.89
N ASN A 129 -19.25 22.20 -5.85
CA ASN A 129 -18.24 22.93 -6.59
C ASN A 129 -17.14 21.98 -7.10
N HIS A 130 -16.25 22.51 -7.92
CA HIS A 130 -15.16 21.74 -8.54
C HIS A 130 -14.18 21.18 -7.51
N GLU A 131 -13.91 21.90 -6.42
CA GLU A 131 -13.00 21.48 -5.35
C GLU A 131 -13.56 20.24 -4.61
N GLU A 132 -14.85 20.26 -4.26
CA GLU A 132 -15.55 19.14 -3.63
C GLU A 132 -15.56 17.91 -4.53
N TYR A 133 -15.81 18.08 -5.83
CA TYR A 133 -15.84 16.96 -6.77
C TYR A 133 -14.45 16.36 -6.99
N PHE A 134 -13.43 17.21 -7.12
CA PHE A 134 -12.03 16.79 -7.17
C PHE A 134 -11.66 16.01 -5.90
N ASN A 135 -11.89 16.57 -4.71
CA ASN A 135 -11.58 15.92 -3.43
C ASN A 135 -12.32 14.59 -3.25
N MET A 136 -13.59 14.51 -3.68
CA MET A 136 -14.35 13.25 -3.67
C MET A 136 -13.67 12.19 -4.56
N LYS A 137 -13.29 12.55 -5.80
CA LYS A 137 -12.63 11.62 -6.73
C LYS A 137 -11.22 11.24 -6.29
N HIS A 138 -10.48 12.20 -5.76
CA HIS A 138 -9.18 11.99 -5.15
C HIS A 138 -9.27 11.03 -3.96
N SER A 139 -10.23 11.23 -3.05
CA SER A 139 -10.49 10.33 -1.90
C SER A 139 -10.89 8.92 -2.37
N GLN A 140 -11.70 8.80 -3.44
CA GLN A 140 -12.03 7.49 -4.05
C GLN A 140 -10.79 6.74 -4.52
N ALA A 141 -9.87 7.41 -5.23
CA ALA A 141 -8.63 6.80 -5.69
C ALA A 141 -7.70 6.45 -4.52
N ARG A 142 -7.53 7.38 -3.56
CA ARG A 142 -6.71 7.18 -2.37
C ARG A 142 -7.20 6.00 -1.52
N ASN A 143 -8.51 5.84 -1.35
CA ASN A 143 -9.07 4.72 -0.58
C ASN A 143 -8.65 3.35 -1.11
N ILE A 144 -8.49 3.19 -2.43
CA ILE A 144 -8.02 1.93 -3.03
C ILE A 144 -6.56 1.68 -2.65
N ILE A 145 -5.73 2.71 -2.73
CA ILE A 145 -4.30 2.65 -2.37
C ILE A 145 -4.15 2.31 -0.88
N GLU A 146 -4.92 2.97 -0.02
CA GLU A 146 -4.96 2.69 1.43
C GLU A 146 -5.44 1.28 1.73
N ARG A 147 -6.46 0.77 1.02
CA ARG A 147 -6.91 -0.61 1.14
C ARG A 147 -5.83 -1.61 0.72
N CYS A 148 -5.07 -1.33 -0.33
CA CYS A 148 -3.93 -2.15 -0.73
C CYS A 148 -2.86 -2.20 0.37
N PHE A 149 -2.51 -1.05 0.96
CA PHE A 149 -1.57 -1.02 2.09
C PHE A 149 -2.14 -1.70 3.34
N GLY A 150 -3.44 -1.54 3.60
CA GLY A 150 -4.16 -2.21 4.70
C GLY A 150 -4.09 -3.72 4.56
N LEU A 151 -4.39 -4.27 3.37
CA LEU A 151 -4.24 -5.71 3.09
C LEU A 151 -2.80 -6.20 3.26
N LEU A 152 -1.81 -5.39 2.84
CA LEU A 152 -0.40 -5.73 2.99
C LEU A 152 0.01 -5.79 4.47
N LYS A 153 -0.39 -4.80 5.28
CA LYS A 153 -0.15 -4.74 6.73
C LYS A 153 -0.93 -5.82 7.49
N LYS A 154 -2.16 -6.10 7.07
CA LYS A 154 -2.99 -7.19 7.60
C LYS A 154 -2.32 -8.53 7.40
N ARG A 155 -1.81 -8.81 6.21
CA ARG A 155 -1.10 -10.07 5.94
C ARG A 155 0.25 -10.16 6.64
N TRP A 156 1.00 -9.06 6.69
CA TRP A 156 2.38 -9.04 7.16
C TRP A 156 2.51 -8.17 8.42
N ALA A 157 2.34 -8.78 9.60
CA ALA A 157 2.38 -8.06 10.87
C ALA A 157 3.70 -7.30 11.11
N ILE A 158 4.80 -7.70 10.46
CA ILE A 158 6.07 -6.98 10.53
C ILE A 158 6.00 -5.52 10.04
N LEU A 159 5.00 -5.20 9.21
CA LEU A 159 4.77 -3.85 8.69
C LEU A 159 3.91 -2.98 9.62
N ARG A 160 3.34 -3.56 10.69
CA ARG A 160 2.41 -2.85 11.59
C ARG A 160 3.10 -2.06 12.69
N SER A 161 4.37 -2.31 12.96
CA SER A 161 5.09 -1.61 14.03
C SER A 161 6.57 -1.43 13.69
N PRO A 162 7.25 -0.45 14.29
CA PRO A 162 8.66 -0.21 14.05
C PRO A 162 9.49 -1.47 14.27
N SER A 163 10.39 -1.71 13.32
CA SER A 163 11.30 -2.85 13.38
C SER A 163 12.62 -2.46 14.02
N PHE A 164 13.23 -3.41 14.76
CA PHE A 164 14.59 -3.25 15.30
C PHE A 164 15.68 -3.47 14.23
N TYR A 165 15.31 -3.85 13.00
CA TYR A 165 16.25 -3.97 11.91
C TYR A 165 16.75 -2.60 11.42
N PRO A 166 18.00 -2.50 10.91
CA PRO A 166 18.49 -1.26 10.29
C PRO A 166 17.59 -0.79 9.15
N ILE A 167 17.46 0.53 8.95
CA ILE A 167 16.56 1.13 7.94
C ILE A 167 16.74 0.55 6.53
N ARG A 168 17.98 0.26 6.12
CA ARG A 168 18.29 -0.38 4.83
C ARG A 168 17.69 -1.78 4.70
N PHE A 169 17.59 -2.51 5.82
CA PHE A 169 16.96 -3.83 5.85
C PHE A 169 15.44 -3.71 5.90
N GLN A 170 14.89 -2.72 6.61
CA GLN A 170 13.44 -2.45 6.61
C GLN A 170 12.90 -2.24 5.19
N GLY A 171 13.60 -1.46 4.35
CA GLY A 171 13.22 -1.29 2.95
C GLY A 171 13.17 -2.60 2.16
N ARG A 172 14.11 -3.52 2.38
CA ARG A 172 14.10 -4.86 1.75
C ARG A 172 12.94 -5.71 2.25
N MET A 173 12.59 -5.61 3.53
CA MET A 173 11.44 -6.33 4.09
C MET A 173 10.12 -5.84 3.49
N ILE A 174 9.99 -4.52 3.26
CA ILE A 174 8.81 -3.96 2.58
C ILE A 174 8.68 -4.53 1.16
N ILE A 175 9.77 -4.52 0.39
CA ILE A 175 9.79 -5.08 -0.97
C ILE A 175 9.49 -6.60 -0.92
N ALA A 176 10.09 -7.34 0.01
CA ALA A 176 9.85 -8.76 0.19
C ALA A 176 8.36 -9.07 0.46
N CYS A 177 7.73 -8.30 1.35
CA CYS A 177 6.29 -8.41 1.62
C CYS A 177 5.45 -8.14 0.36
N ALA A 178 5.83 -7.14 -0.46
CA ALA A 178 5.14 -6.83 -1.70
C ALA A 178 5.32 -7.94 -2.76
N LEU A 179 6.54 -8.47 -2.92
CA LEU A 179 6.82 -9.59 -3.84
C LEU A 179 6.06 -10.86 -3.43
N LEU A 180 6.01 -11.18 -2.13
CA LEU A 180 5.23 -12.32 -1.63
C LEU A 180 3.73 -12.11 -1.78
N HIS A 181 3.25 -10.87 -1.61
CA HIS A 181 1.85 -10.55 -1.88
C HIS A 181 1.51 -10.76 -3.37
N ASN A 182 2.34 -10.26 -4.27
CA ASN A 182 2.18 -10.48 -5.71
C ASN A 182 2.25 -11.96 -6.07
N PHE A 183 3.20 -12.70 -5.49
CA PHE A 183 3.30 -14.15 -5.65
C PHE A 183 2.00 -14.85 -5.26
N ILE A 184 1.43 -14.53 -4.10
CA ILE A 184 0.16 -15.11 -3.67
C ILE A 184 -0.94 -14.81 -4.69
N ARG A 185 -1.05 -13.57 -5.18
CA ARG A 185 -2.05 -13.22 -6.20
C ARG A 185 -1.83 -13.90 -7.55
N MET A 186 -0.60 -14.29 -7.88
CA MET A 186 -0.28 -14.97 -9.14
C MET A 186 -0.56 -16.46 -9.10
N TYR A 187 -0.36 -17.10 -7.94
CA TYR A 187 -0.33 -18.56 -7.81
C TYR A 187 -1.44 -19.15 -6.94
N MET A 188 -2.26 -18.33 -6.28
CA MET A 188 -3.43 -18.79 -5.54
C MET A 188 -4.72 -18.31 -6.22
N ASP A 189 -5.62 -19.25 -6.54
CA ASP A 189 -6.92 -18.95 -7.13
C ASP A 189 -7.85 -18.22 -6.15
N VAL A 190 -7.69 -18.50 -4.86
CA VAL A 190 -8.50 -17.92 -3.78
C VAL A 190 -7.57 -17.47 -2.66
N ASP A 191 -7.59 -16.18 -2.36
CA ASP A 191 -6.85 -15.58 -1.25
C ASP A 191 -7.80 -15.25 -0.09
N PRO A 192 -7.83 -16.04 0.99
CA PRO A 192 -8.79 -15.84 2.09
C PRO A 192 -8.73 -14.44 2.71
N GLU A 193 -7.55 -13.84 2.74
CA GLU A 193 -7.33 -12.51 3.31
C GLU A 193 -7.93 -11.39 2.43
N GLU A 194 -8.08 -11.60 1.12
CA GLU A 194 -8.69 -10.60 0.20
C GLU A 194 -10.21 -10.48 0.42
N TYR A 195 -10.87 -11.58 0.79
CA TYR A 195 -12.30 -11.63 1.06
C TYR A 195 -12.67 -11.19 2.48
N THR A 196 -11.69 -11.11 3.38
CA THR A 196 -11.94 -10.57 4.72
C THR A 196 -12.08 -9.05 4.66
N PRO A 197 -13.16 -8.46 5.21
CA PRO A 197 -13.27 -7.02 5.33
C PRO A 197 -12.02 -6.46 6.02
N VAL A 198 -11.44 -5.40 5.45
CA VAL A 198 -10.43 -4.58 6.12
C VAL A 198 -11.14 -3.98 7.33
N THR A 199 -10.76 -4.34 8.55
CA THR A 199 -11.38 -3.76 9.76
C THR A 199 -10.92 -2.31 9.92
N LEU A 200 -11.63 -1.52 10.72
CA LEU A 200 -11.21 -0.14 11.03
C LEU A 200 -9.79 -0.09 11.63
N ASP A 201 -9.35 -1.17 12.30
CA ASP A 201 -7.99 -1.32 12.84
C ASP A 201 -6.91 -1.61 11.78
N ASP A 202 -7.32 -2.07 10.58
CA ASP A 202 -6.42 -2.36 9.45
C ASP A 202 -6.28 -1.16 8.49
N LEU A 203 -7.16 -0.16 8.61
CA LEU A 203 -7.01 1.13 7.94
C LEU A 203 -5.95 1.94 8.68
N PRO A 204 -5.16 2.79 7.99
CA PRO A 204 -4.38 3.78 8.71
C PRO A 204 -5.39 4.63 9.51
N ILE A 205 -5.38 4.48 10.83
CA ILE A 205 -5.69 5.61 11.69
C ILE A 205 -4.71 6.66 11.19
N GLY A 206 -5.23 7.77 10.65
CA GLY A 206 -4.46 8.99 10.67
C GLY A 206 -4.18 9.20 12.14
N GLU A 207 -3.06 8.66 12.63
CA GLU A 207 -2.61 8.94 13.97
C GLU A 207 -2.53 10.46 13.96
N ASP A 208 -3.33 11.11 14.80
CA ASP A 208 -3.01 12.43 15.31
C ASP A 208 -1.67 12.26 16.03
N VAL A 209 -0.59 12.20 15.26
CA VAL A 209 0.77 12.18 15.76
C VAL A 209 0.93 13.52 16.45
N PRO A 210 1.19 13.57 17.77
CA PRO A 210 1.59 14.80 18.42
C PRO A 210 2.75 15.38 17.63
N ASN A 211 2.63 16.67 17.31
CA ASN A 211 3.37 17.47 16.34
C ASN A 211 4.89 17.62 16.65
N GLU A 212 5.58 16.55 17.04
CA GLU A 212 6.95 16.57 17.57
C GLU A 212 7.95 15.72 16.76
N LEU A 213 7.52 15.02 15.70
CA LEU A 213 8.46 14.47 14.73
C LEU A 213 8.68 15.53 13.65
N GLU A 214 9.93 15.99 13.52
CA GLU A 214 10.40 16.96 12.52
C GLU A 214 9.63 16.80 11.20
N SER A 215 8.63 17.67 11.04
CA SER A 215 7.87 17.77 9.82
C SER A 215 8.82 18.17 8.71
N ILE A 216 8.52 17.72 7.49
CA ILE A 216 9.07 18.38 6.32
C ILE A 216 8.45 19.78 6.34
N ASP A 217 9.18 20.75 6.89
CA ASP A 217 8.64 22.08 7.21
C ASP A 217 8.30 22.92 5.97
N VAL A 218 8.78 22.50 4.80
CA VAL A 218 8.54 23.18 3.53
C VAL A 218 8.44 22.15 2.40
N VAL A 219 7.21 21.90 1.95
CA VAL A 219 6.97 21.51 0.56
C VAL A 219 6.48 22.79 -0.12
N GLU A 220 7.38 23.50 -0.80
CA GLU A 220 6.95 24.58 -1.69
C GLU A 220 6.11 23.96 -2.80
N GLY A 221 4.79 24.16 -2.74
CA GLY A 221 3.93 23.88 -3.88
C GLY A 221 4.33 24.84 -5.00
N SER A 222 4.69 24.33 -6.18
CA SER A 222 4.78 25.19 -7.36
C SER A 222 3.39 25.74 -7.64
N ASP A 223 3.27 27.04 -7.89
CA ASP A 223 2.05 27.66 -8.39
C ASP A 223 1.53 26.92 -9.64
N GLU A 224 2.43 26.34 -10.44
CA GLU A 224 2.11 25.52 -11.61
C GLU A 224 1.32 24.25 -11.26
N TRP A 225 1.68 23.57 -10.17
CA TRP A 225 1.00 22.34 -9.73
C TRP A 225 -0.36 22.64 -9.11
N SER A 226 -0.47 23.75 -8.38
CA SER A 226 -1.74 24.24 -7.86
C SER A 226 -2.68 24.64 -9.01
N GLN A 227 -2.20 25.40 -9.98
CA GLN A 227 -3.00 25.80 -11.15
C GLN A 227 -3.44 24.58 -11.98
N TRP A 228 -2.53 23.65 -12.26
CA TRP A 228 -2.86 22.42 -12.98
C TRP A 228 -3.97 21.61 -12.28
N ARG A 229 -3.90 21.49 -10.95
CA ARG A 229 -4.90 20.80 -10.14
C ARG A 229 -6.25 21.52 -10.19
N ASP A 230 -6.26 22.85 -10.09
CA ASP A 230 -7.49 23.65 -10.08
C ASP A 230 -8.16 23.66 -11.47
N ASP A 231 -7.37 23.67 -12.55
CA ASP A 231 -7.84 23.49 -13.93
C ASP A 231 -8.46 22.10 -14.13
N LEU A 232 -7.78 21.05 -13.65
CA LEU A 232 -8.27 19.68 -13.68
C LEU A 232 -9.57 19.54 -12.88
N ALA A 233 -9.65 20.14 -11.67
CA ALA A 233 -10.86 20.12 -10.86
C ALA A 233 -12.05 20.75 -11.59
N SER A 234 -11.81 21.86 -12.29
CA SER A 234 -12.83 22.55 -13.10
C SER A 234 -13.30 21.67 -14.27
N GLU A 235 -12.38 21.09 -15.05
CA GLU A 235 -12.71 20.17 -16.15
C GLU A 235 -13.54 18.96 -15.66
N MET A 236 -13.10 18.37 -14.55
CA MET A 236 -13.76 17.23 -13.90
C MET A 236 -15.21 17.53 -13.54
N PHE A 237 -15.47 18.72 -13.01
CA PHE A 237 -16.79 19.16 -12.58
C PHE A 237 -17.70 19.51 -13.75
N ASP A 238 -17.17 20.22 -14.76
CA ASP A 238 -17.93 20.59 -15.96
C ASP A 238 -18.39 19.36 -16.75
N ALA A 239 -17.54 18.33 -16.84
CA ALA A 239 -17.87 17.08 -17.50
C ALA A 239 -18.81 16.16 -16.68
N TRP A 240 -18.97 16.42 -15.39
CA TRP A 240 -19.88 15.69 -14.51
C TRP A 240 -21.30 16.26 -14.54
N ARG A 241 -21.43 17.56 -14.82
CA ARG A 241 -22.68 18.32 -14.79
C ARG A 241 -23.60 18.06 -15.98
#